data_AF-A0A1J3G3N4-F1
#
_entry.id   AF-A0A1J3G3N4-F1
#
_cell.length_a   1.000
_cell.length_b   1.000
_cell.length_c   1.000
_cell.angle_alpha   90.00
_cell.angle_beta   90.00
_cell.angle_gamma   90.00
#
_symmetry.space_group_name_H-M   'P 1'
#
loop_
_entity.id
_entity.type
_entity.pdbx_description
1 polymer ?
#
loop_
_entity_poly.entity_id
_entity_poly.type
_entity_poly.pdbx_seq_one_letter_code
_entity_poly.pdbx_strand_id
1 'polypeptide(L)'
;EIVEKPGDTSLSKLKILYIQAKELSENEVTVSNFLLTQLDLLLPYGPTGPQRRRSVAEGNDEKRKRMKFDSDVIGLSPSMRNLIEAYASLKGEQVAARVTADNADKDIWFVVKVIHFDRETKEFEVLDEEPGDDEEGSGQRIYMLPMSCIIPFPKRNDPWSTQEFPPGKHVLAVYPGTTALYKATVISSPRKRKSDEYL
;
A
#
# COMPACT_ATOMS: atom_id res chain seq x y z
N GLU A 1 43.75 -14.99 30.60
CA GLU A 1 42.90 -14.32 31.60
C GLU A 1 42.93 -12.83 31.30
N ILE A 2 41.83 -12.26 30.81
CA ILE A 2 41.75 -10.83 30.48
C ILE A 2 41.35 -10.13 31.77
N VAL A 3 42.35 -9.54 32.44
CA VAL A 3 42.16 -8.85 33.72
C VAL A 3 41.73 -7.41 33.43
N GLU A 4 40.51 -7.05 33.85
CA GLU A 4 40.02 -5.67 33.83
C GLU A 4 40.86 -4.79 34.76
N LYS A 5 41.22 -3.59 34.31
CA LYS A 5 41.89 -2.60 35.16
C LYS A 5 40.90 -2.07 36.21
N PRO A 6 41.34 -1.74 37.44
CA PRO A 6 40.44 -1.20 38.45
C PRO A 6 39.80 0.11 37.96
N GLY A 7 38.47 0.13 37.89
CA GLY A 7 37.66 1.24 37.35
C GLY A 7 37.14 1.03 35.92
N ASP A 8 37.57 -0.02 35.24
CA ASP A 8 37.04 -0.40 33.94
C ASP A 8 35.67 -1.10 34.12
N THR A 9 34.64 -0.58 33.45
CA THR A 9 33.28 -1.15 33.44
C THR A 9 32.91 -1.68 32.07
N SER A 10 33.87 -1.73 31.15
CA SER A 10 33.66 -2.07 29.74
C SER A 10 33.14 -3.50 29.57
N LEU A 11 33.64 -4.50 30.30
CA LEU A 11 33.13 -5.88 30.20
C LEU A 11 31.70 -5.99 30.74
N SER A 12 31.40 -5.27 31.83
CA SER A 12 30.05 -5.22 32.38
C SER A 12 29.06 -4.59 31.41
N LYS A 13 29.43 -3.46 30.78
CA LYS A 13 28.62 -2.81 29.74
C LYS A 13 28.46 -3.69 28.50
N LEU A 14 29.55 -4.33 28.06
CA LEU A 14 29.52 -5.24 26.91
C LEU A 14 28.59 -6.43 27.17
N LYS A 15 28.63 -7.01 28.39
CA LYS A 15 27.73 -8.08 28.80
C LYS A 15 26.26 -7.65 28.75
N ILE A 16 25.94 -6.45 29.24
CA ILE A 16 24.58 -5.90 29.19
C ILE A 16 24.12 -5.73 27.74
N LEU A 17 24.96 -5.09 26.90
CA LEU A 17 24.66 -4.89 25.48
C LEU A 17 24.45 -6.22 24.75
N TYR A 18 25.27 -7.22 25.04
CA TYR A 18 25.14 -8.55 24.46
C TYR A 18 23.81 -9.23 24.85
N ILE A 19 23.45 -9.17 26.14
CA ILE A 19 22.18 -9.74 26.63
C ILE A 19 21.00 -9.05 25.94
N GLN A 20 21.01 -7.72 25.89
CA GLN A 20 19.96 -6.94 25.24
C GLN A 20 19.87 -7.27 23.73
N ALA A 21 21.00 -7.36 23.03
CA ALA A 21 21.03 -7.72 21.62
C ALA A 21 20.51 -9.14 21.38
N LYS A 22 20.83 -10.08 22.27
CA LYS A 22 20.34 -11.47 22.21
C LYS A 22 18.82 -11.52 22.37
N GLU A 23 18.26 -10.83 23.37
CA GLU A 23 16.82 -10.77 23.60
C GLU A 23 16.07 -10.15 22.41
N LEU A 24 16.59 -9.05 21.85
CA LEU A 24 16.02 -8.42 20.66
C LEU A 24 16.02 -9.36 19.46
N SER A 25 17.12 -10.09 19.24
CA SER A 25 17.24 -11.07 18.16
C SER A 25 16.26 -12.24 18.34
N GLU A 26 16.13 -12.77 19.55
CA GLU A 26 15.18 -13.85 19.86
C GLU A 26 13.73 -13.38 19.65
N ASN A 27 13.41 -12.15 20.05
CA ASN A 27 12.10 -11.54 19.81
C ASN A 27 11.84 -11.34 18.31
N GLU A 28 12.81 -10.83 17.55
CA GLU A 28 12.69 -10.66 16.10
C GLU A 28 12.42 -11.99 15.38
N VAL A 29 13.15 -13.05 15.75
CA VAL A 29 12.92 -14.41 15.22
C VAL A 29 11.52 -14.89 15.56
N THR A 30 11.05 -14.66 16.79
CA THR A 30 9.70 -15.06 17.23
C THR A 30 8.62 -14.35 16.43
N VAL A 31 8.73 -13.03 16.28
CA VAL A 31 7.80 -12.21 15.48
C VAL A 31 7.82 -12.64 14.01
N SER A 32 9.01 -12.88 13.45
CA SER A 32 9.16 -13.32 12.06
C SER A 32 8.48 -14.67 11.81
N ASN A 33 8.71 -15.64 12.67
CA ASN A 33 8.06 -16.95 12.58
C ASN A 33 6.54 -16.82 12.73
N PHE A 34 6.06 -16.01 13.66
CA PHE A 34 4.63 -15.74 13.81
C PHE A 34 4.02 -15.16 12.52
N LEU A 35 4.63 -14.12 11.96
CA LEU A 35 4.17 -13.52 10.70
C LEU A 35 4.22 -14.50 9.54
N LEU A 36 5.25 -15.36 9.47
CA LEU A 36 5.38 -16.39 8.45
C LEU A 36 4.24 -17.42 8.54
N THR A 37 3.86 -17.85 9.75
CA THR A 37 2.69 -18.72 9.94
C THR A 37 1.38 -18.04 9.57
N GLN A 38 1.24 -16.73 9.83
CA GLN A 38 0.07 -15.97 9.39
C GLN A 38 0.00 -15.89 7.87
N LEU A 39 1.13 -15.70 7.20
CA LEU A 39 1.22 -15.71 5.73
C LEU A 39 0.88 -17.09 5.15
N ASP A 40 1.36 -18.18 5.75
CA ASP A 40 1.04 -19.55 5.31
C ASP A 40 -0.46 -19.84 5.44
N LEU A 41 -1.13 -19.36 6.49
CA LEU A 41 -2.58 -19.48 6.65
C LEU A 41 -3.37 -18.69 5.60
N LEU A 42 -2.80 -17.59 5.09
CA LEU A 42 -3.41 -16.78 4.04
C LEU A 42 -3.15 -17.33 2.63
N LEU A 43 -2.27 -18.32 2.47
CA LEU A 43 -2.06 -19.01 1.20
C LEU A 43 -2.93 -20.28 1.19
N PRO A 44 -3.94 -20.40 0.31
CA PRO A 44 -4.73 -21.62 0.22
C PRO A 44 -3.81 -22.77 -0.20
N TYR A 45 -3.61 -23.71 0.71
CA TYR A 45 -2.95 -24.98 0.48
C TYR A 45 -3.72 -25.73 -0.62
N GLY A 46 -3.25 -25.61 -1.87
CA GLY A 46 -3.64 -26.53 -2.94
C GLY A 46 -3.30 -27.95 -2.48
N PRO A 47 -4.12 -28.97 -2.79
CA PRO A 47 -3.94 -30.28 -2.20
C PRO A 47 -2.66 -30.92 -2.74
N THR A 48 -1.57 -30.85 -1.97
CA THR A 48 -0.43 -31.74 -2.16
C THR A 48 -0.83 -33.11 -1.61
N GLY A 49 -1.61 -33.85 -2.39
CA GLY A 49 -1.81 -35.27 -2.15
C GLY A 49 -0.52 -36.03 -2.51
N PRO A 50 0.06 -36.84 -1.59
CA PRO A 50 1.03 -37.82 -2.01
C PRO A 50 0.29 -39.04 -2.57
N GLN A 51 0.95 -39.71 -3.51
CA GLN A 51 0.65 -41.05 -4.05
C GLN A 51 -0.25 -41.13 -5.29
N ARG A 52 0.45 -41.31 -6.43
CA ARG A 52 -0.02 -42.01 -7.62
C ARG A 52 -0.85 -43.25 -7.25
N ARG A 53 -2.12 -43.30 -7.64
CA ARG A 53 -2.75 -44.51 -8.19
C ARG A 53 -3.67 -44.12 -9.36
N ARG A 54 -3.75 -45.06 -10.28
CA ARG A 54 -4.08 -44.94 -11.70
C ARG A 54 -5.60 -44.96 -11.93
N SER A 55 -6.02 -44.29 -13.01
CA SER A 55 -7.11 -44.62 -13.96
C SER A 55 -8.59 -44.54 -13.55
N VAL A 56 -9.29 -43.67 -14.31
CA VAL A 56 -10.55 -43.83 -15.07
C VAL A 56 -11.88 -43.68 -14.34
N ALA A 57 -12.64 -42.65 -14.75
CA ALA A 57 -14.07 -42.74 -15.08
C ALA A 57 -14.47 -41.58 -16.01
N GLU A 58 -15.05 -41.95 -17.15
CA GLU A 58 -15.68 -41.09 -18.18
C GLU A 58 -17.01 -40.49 -17.74
N GLY A 59 -17.46 -39.48 -18.50
CA GLY A 59 -18.86 -39.04 -18.63
C GLY A 59 -19.15 -37.74 -17.88
N ASN A 60 -19.93 -36.79 -18.37
CA ASN A 60 -20.73 -36.63 -19.58
C ASN A 60 -21.12 -35.14 -19.63
N ASP A 61 -21.28 -34.58 -20.82
CA ASP A 61 -21.77 -33.22 -21.06
C ASP A 61 -23.20 -33.01 -20.51
N GLU A 62 -23.53 -31.78 -20.09
CA GLU A 62 -24.65 -30.98 -20.63
C GLU A 62 -25.03 -29.76 -19.77
N LYS A 63 -24.91 -28.58 -20.39
CA LYS A 63 -25.70 -27.34 -20.22
C LYS A 63 -26.39 -27.06 -18.87
N ARG A 64 -25.90 -26.05 -18.13
CA ARG A 64 -26.77 -25.03 -17.49
C ARG A 64 -26.15 -23.62 -17.54
N LYS A 65 -27.03 -22.68 -17.87
CA LYS A 65 -26.82 -21.25 -18.08
C LYS A 65 -26.20 -20.54 -16.86
N ARG A 66 -25.35 -19.56 -17.17
CA ARG A 66 -25.23 -18.25 -16.50
C ARG A 66 -24.78 -18.28 -15.03
N MET A 67 -23.46 -18.28 -14.81
CA MET A 67 -22.77 -17.40 -13.85
C MET A 67 -21.25 -17.51 -14.08
N LYS A 68 -20.68 -16.72 -15.00
CA LYS A 68 -19.22 -16.55 -15.14
C LYS A 68 -18.73 -15.41 -14.23
N PHE A 69 -19.19 -15.37 -12.98
CA PHE A 69 -18.85 -14.26 -12.06
C PHE A 69 -17.81 -14.66 -11.00
N ASP A 70 -17.53 -15.97 -10.83
CA ASP A 70 -16.70 -16.45 -9.71
C ASP A 70 -15.32 -16.98 -10.15
N SER A 71 -15.16 -17.41 -11.41
CA SER A 71 -13.98 -18.19 -11.82
C SER A 71 -12.65 -17.43 -11.66
N ASP A 72 -12.64 -16.12 -11.87
CA ASP A 72 -11.40 -15.33 -11.88
C ASP A 72 -11.04 -14.77 -10.50
N VAL A 73 -12.00 -14.72 -9.57
CA VAL A 73 -11.74 -14.37 -8.15
C VAL A 73 -11.15 -15.56 -7.40
N ILE A 74 -11.54 -16.78 -7.78
CA ILE A 74 -11.07 -18.03 -7.15
C ILE A 74 -9.55 -18.24 -7.36
N GLY A 75 -8.97 -17.73 -8.45
CA GLY A 75 -7.54 -17.86 -8.77
C GLY A 75 -6.61 -16.85 -8.11
N LEU A 76 -7.13 -15.79 -7.49
CA LEU A 76 -6.31 -14.75 -6.86
C LEU A 76 -5.90 -15.17 -5.44
N SER A 77 -4.65 -14.88 -5.06
CA SER A 77 -4.22 -15.01 -3.66
C SER A 77 -5.14 -14.18 -2.73
N PRO A 78 -5.46 -14.65 -1.52
CA PRO A 78 -6.26 -13.88 -0.55
C PRO A 78 -5.74 -12.47 -0.29
N SER A 79 -4.42 -12.26 -0.34
CA SER A 79 -3.82 -10.93 -0.24
C SER A 79 -4.14 -10.02 -1.44
N MET A 80 -4.15 -10.56 -2.65
CA MET A 80 -4.57 -9.81 -3.85
C MET A 80 -6.08 -9.54 -3.86
N ARG A 81 -6.89 -10.48 -3.36
CA ARG A 81 -8.35 -10.25 -3.20
C ARG A 81 -8.63 -9.12 -2.22
N ASN A 82 -7.97 -9.14 -1.06
CA ASN A 82 -8.09 -8.09 -0.06
C ASN A 82 -7.64 -6.72 -0.62
N LEU A 83 -6.54 -6.70 -1.38
CA LEU A 83 -6.07 -5.49 -2.05
C LEU A 83 -7.11 -4.93 -3.04
N ILE A 84 -7.69 -5.77 -3.89
CA ILE A 84 -8.75 -5.38 -4.84
C ILE A 84 -9.98 -4.86 -4.11
N GLU A 85 -10.36 -5.48 -3.00
CA GLU A 85 -11.48 -5.04 -2.17
C GLU A 85 -11.21 -3.68 -1.52
N ALA A 86 -9.99 -3.46 -1.01
CA ALA A 86 -9.56 -2.18 -0.46
C ALA A 86 -9.62 -1.07 -1.52
N TYR A 87 -9.11 -1.33 -2.73
CA TYR A 87 -9.16 -0.40 -3.86
C TYR A 87 -10.60 -0.13 -4.34
N ALA A 88 -11.46 -1.15 -4.38
CA ALA A 88 -12.87 -0.98 -4.70
C ALA A 88 -13.61 -0.12 -3.66
N SER A 89 -13.14 -0.10 -2.40
CA SER A 89 -13.70 0.74 -1.34
C SER A 89 -13.34 2.23 -1.46
N LEU A 90 -12.42 2.60 -2.36
CA LEU A 90 -11.99 3.99 -2.55
C LEU A 90 -12.96 4.82 -3.39
N LYS A 91 -14.06 4.25 -3.87
CA LYS A 91 -15.05 4.98 -4.67
C LYS A 91 -15.53 6.23 -3.92
N GLY A 92 -15.35 7.40 -4.55
CA GLY A 92 -15.72 8.71 -4.01
C GLY A 92 -14.64 9.36 -3.15
N GLU A 93 -13.57 8.65 -2.79
CA GLU A 93 -12.45 9.19 -2.02
C GLU A 93 -11.47 9.95 -2.92
N GLN A 94 -10.74 10.89 -2.32
CA GLN A 94 -9.61 11.54 -2.96
C GLN A 94 -8.36 10.67 -2.86
N VAL A 95 -7.60 10.61 -3.94
CA VAL A 95 -6.35 9.84 -4.06
C VAL A 95 -5.34 10.66 -4.87
N ALA A 96 -4.05 10.34 -4.73
CA ALA A 96 -3.05 10.85 -5.65
C ALA A 96 -2.94 9.92 -6.86
N ALA A 97 -3.02 10.49 -8.06
CA ALA A 97 -2.95 9.75 -9.31
C ALA A 97 -1.78 10.24 -10.16
N ARG A 98 -1.02 9.30 -10.69
CA ARG A 98 0.08 9.56 -11.62
C ARG A 98 -0.43 9.56 -13.05
N VAL A 99 -0.30 10.69 -13.71
CA VAL A 99 -0.66 10.88 -15.12
C VAL A 99 0.61 11.18 -15.91
N THR A 100 0.86 10.39 -16.95
CA THR A 100 1.91 10.65 -17.92
C THR A 100 1.25 11.37 -19.10
N ALA A 101 1.59 12.63 -19.32
CA ALA A 101 1.08 13.37 -20.48
C ALA A 101 1.82 12.94 -21.75
N ASP A 102 1.11 12.91 -22.88
CA ASP A 102 1.71 12.63 -24.19
C ASP A 102 2.79 13.68 -24.48
N ASN A 103 4.04 13.23 -24.70
CA ASN A 103 5.27 14.04 -24.86
C ASN A 103 5.86 14.70 -23.60
N ALA A 104 5.46 14.33 -22.39
CA ALA A 104 6.15 14.79 -21.18
C ALA A 104 7.26 13.81 -20.76
N ASP A 105 8.48 14.33 -20.55
CA ASP A 105 9.57 13.57 -19.93
C ASP A 105 9.32 13.25 -18.44
N LYS A 106 8.24 13.79 -17.87
CA LYS A 106 7.95 13.74 -16.43
C LYS A 106 6.50 13.40 -16.16
N ASP A 107 6.32 12.43 -15.27
CA ASP A 107 5.04 12.11 -14.67
C ASP A 107 4.58 13.25 -13.76
N ILE A 108 3.28 13.58 -13.82
CA ILE A 108 2.65 14.55 -12.93
C ILE A 108 1.69 13.80 -12.01
N TRP A 109 1.68 14.19 -10.74
CA TRP A 109 0.75 13.64 -9.75
C TRP A 109 -0.37 14.64 -9.51
N PHE A 110 -1.62 14.17 -9.51
CA PHE A 110 -2.81 14.98 -9.25
C PHE A 110 -3.61 14.43 -8.08
N VAL A 111 -4.23 15.31 -7.30
CA VAL A 111 -5.28 14.97 -6.36
C VAL A 111 -6.56 14.79 -7.16
N VAL A 112 -7.04 13.56 -7.24
CA VAL A 112 -8.21 13.18 -8.03
C VAL A 112 -9.23 12.45 -7.18
N LYS A 113 -10.48 12.47 -7.60
CA LYS A 113 -11.57 11.73 -6.96
C LYS A 113 -11.87 10.44 -7.72
N VAL A 114 -11.95 9.33 -7.02
CA VAL A 114 -12.27 8.04 -7.65
C VAL A 114 -13.75 7.99 -8.04
N ILE A 115 -14.04 7.81 -9.32
CA ILE A 115 -15.39 7.58 -9.84
C ILE A 115 -15.72 6.08 -9.78
N HIS A 116 -14.82 5.26 -10.31
CA HIS A 116 -15.03 3.83 -10.43
C HIS A 116 -13.71 3.05 -10.39
N PHE A 117 -13.80 1.78 -9.99
CA PHE A 117 -12.70 0.84 -10.06
C PHE A 117 -13.22 -0.46 -10.69
N ASP A 118 -12.65 -0.81 -11.83
CA ASP A 118 -12.92 -2.07 -12.49
C ASP A 118 -12.02 -3.17 -11.92
N ARG A 119 -12.65 -4.18 -11.33
CA ARG A 119 -11.96 -5.29 -10.66
C ARG A 119 -11.34 -6.27 -11.65
N GLU A 120 -11.85 -6.32 -12.88
CA GLU A 120 -11.40 -7.23 -13.92
C GLU A 120 -10.12 -6.69 -14.57
N THR A 121 -10.17 -5.46 -15.06
CA THR A 121 -9.04 -4.78 -15.71
C THR A 121 -8.05 -4.17 -14.71
N LYS A 122 -8.45 -4.00 -13.44
CA LYS A 122 -7.69 -3.31 -12.38
C LYS A 122 -7.38 -1.86 -12.72
N GLU A 123 -8.32 -1.23 -13.42
CA GLU A 123 -8.25 0.16 -13.83
C GLU A 123 -9.17 1.04 -12.98
N PHE A 124 -8.70 2.26 -12.73
CA PHE A 124 -9.38 3.32 -12.00
C PHE A 124 -9.87 4.37 -12.98
N GLU A 125 -11.15 4.70 -12.87
CA GLU A 125 -11.72 5.91 -13.44
C GLU A 125 -11.67 6.99 -12.37
N VAL A 126 -10.89 8.05 -12.62
CA VAL A 126 -10.66 9.15 -11.67
C VAL A 126 -10.95 10.50 -12.29
N LEU A 127 -11.41 11.44 -11.48
CA LEU A 127 -11.76 12.80 -11.85
C LEU A 127 -10.78 13.79 -11.24
N ASP A 128 -10.13 14.60 -12.06
CA ASP A 128 -9.44 15.80 -11.60
C ASP A 128 -10.46 16.93 -11.42
N GLU A 129 -10.57 17.44 -10.19
CA GLU A 129 -11.49 18.53 -9.80
C GLU A 129 -10.79 19.91 -9.85
N GLU A 130 -9.75 20.08 -10.68
CA GLU A 130 -9.08 21.37 -10.86
C GLU A 130 -10.11 22.50 -11.05
N PRO A 131 -10.13 23.53 -10.18
CA PRO A 131 -11.07 24.62 -10.30
C PRO A 131 -10.73 25.42 -11.56
N GLY A 132 -11.50 25.22 -12.63
CA GLY A 132 -11.32 25.92 -13.88
C GLY A 132 -11.48 27.43 -13.70
N ASP A 133 -10.51 28.18 -14.22
CA ASP A 133 -10.46 29.66 -14.18
C ASP A 133 -11.38 30.33 -15.22
N ASP A 134 -12.11 29.59 -16.06
CA ASP A 134 -12.81 30.20 -17.20
C ASP A 134 -14.26 29.71 -17.40
N GLU A 135 -15.09 30.65 -17.85
CA GLU A 135 -16.56 30.73 -17.92
C GLU A 135 -17.32 29.61 -18.67
N GLU A 136 -16.70 28.48 -19.04
CA GLU A 136 -17.34 27.50 -19.93
C GLU A 136 -17.11 26.04 -19.50
N GLY A 137 -17.61 25.69 -18.32
CA GLY A 137 -18.30 24.41 -18.06
C GLY A 137 -17.55 23.06 -18.19
N SER A 138 -16.26 22.98 -18.50
CA SER A 138 -15.57 21.67 -18.69
C SER A 138 -14.21 21.55 -17.99
N GLY A 139 -14.08 22.04 -16.75
CA GLY A 139 -12.85 21.91 -15.93
C GLY A 139 -12.58 20.50 -15.37
N GLN A 140 -13.41 19.52 -15.71
CA GLN A 140 -13.38 18.17 -15.15
C GLN A 140 -12.72 17.19 -16.12
N ARG A 141 -11.50 16.75 -15.81
CA ARG A 141 -10.78 15.75 -16.62
C ARG A 141 -10.92 14.36 -16.00
N ILE A 142 -11.42 13.41 -16.79
CA ILE A 142 -11.50 12.00 -16.39
C ILE A 142 -10.30 11.25 -16.95
N TYR A 143 -9.61 10.51 -16.08
CA TYR A 143 -8.50 9.64 -16.44
C TYR A 143 -8.83 8.19 -16.17
N MET A 144 -8.39 7.30 -17.07
CA MET A 144 -8.37 5.86 -16.86
C MET A 144 -6.93 5.43 -16.56
N LEU A 145 -6.67 4.97 -15.34
CA LEU A 145 -5.31 4.68 -14.86
C LEU A 145 -5.23 3.30 -14.23
N PRO A 146 -4.12 2.56 -14.38
CA PRO A 146 -3.93 1.30 -13.69
C PRO A 146 -3.78 1.51 -12.19
N MET A 147 -4.10 0.49 -11.38
CA MET A 147 -3.95 0.52 -9.92
C MET A 147 -2.55 0.94 -9.43
N SER A 148 -1.49 0.71 -10.22
CA SER A 148 -0.11 1.08 -9.88
C SER A 148 0.16 2.58 -9.95
N CYS A 149 -0.73 3.36 -10.58
CA CYS A 149 -0.64 4.82 -10.66
C CYS A 149 -1.45 5.52 -9.56
N ILE A 150 -2.08 4.77 -8.65
CA ILE A 150 -2.92 5.32 -7.59
C ILE A 150 -2.23 5.16 -6.23
N ILE A 151 -2.18 6.25 -5.46
CA ILE A 151 -1.76 6.27 -4.05
C ILE A 151 -2.97 6.70 -3.22
N PRO A 152 -3.59 5.78 -2.46
CA PRO A 152 -4.69 6.10 -1.55
C PRO A 152 -4.21 7.01 -0.42
N PHE A 153 -5.03 7.99 -0.03
CA PHE A 153 -4.71 8.79 1.14
C PHE A 153 -4.99 8.04 2.45
N PRO A 154 -4.23 8.36 3.51
CA PRO A 154 -4.41 7.72 4.80
C PRO A 154 -5.81 8.04 5.37
N LYS A 155 -6.53 7.02 5.89
CA LYS A 155 -7.88 7.22 6.46
C LYS A 155 -7.78 7.88 7.82
N ARG A 156 -8.52 8.97 8.03
CA ARG A 156 -8.58 9.75 9.30
C ARG A 156 -8.83 8.94 10.58
N ASN A 157 -9.38 7.73 10.47
CA ASN A 157 -9.70 6.85 11.60
C ASN A 157 -8.62 5.82 11.94
N ASP A 158 -7.52 5.75 11.19
CA ASP A 158 -6.45 4.79 11.46
C ASP A 158 -5.26 5.50 12.13
N PRO A 159 -4.91 5.16 13.39
CA PRO A 159 -3.81 5.79 14.11
C PRO A 159 -2.43 5.52 13.49
N TRP A 160 -2.29 4.52 12.60
CA TRP A 160 -1.06 4.30 11.81
C TRP A 160 -0.95 5.23 10.59
N SER A 161 -2.05 5.84 10.19
CA SER A 161 -2.17 6.68 8.99
C SER A 161 -1.57 8.09 9.19
N THR A 162 -1.37 8.50 10.44
CA THR A 162 -0.87 9.82 10.86
C THR A 162 0.64 9.82 11.14
N GLN A 163 1.41 8.93 10.50
CA GLN A 163 2.86 8.89 10.71
C GLN A 163 3.48 10.21 10.25
N GLU A 164 3.98 11.01 11.20
CA GLU A 164 4.62 12.29 10.89
C GLU A 164 5.89 12.08 10.08
N PHE A 165 6.07 12.92 9.05
CA PHE A 165 7.29 12.88 8.24
C PHE A 165 8.42 13.65 8.95
N PRO A 166 9.58 13.01 9.24
CA PRO A 166 10.69 13.72 9.85
C PRO A 166 11.35 14.70 8.86
N PRO A 167 12.03 15.75 9.36
CA PRO A 167 12.80 16.68 8.52
C PRO A 167 13.81 15.96 7.61
N GLY A 168 13.96 16.47 6.39
CA GLY A 168 14.84 15.91 5.35
C GLY A 168 14.23 14.79 4.50
N LYS A 169 12.99 14.36 4.79
CA LYS A 169 12.29 13.37 3.95
C LYS A 169 11.73 14.00 2.69
N HIS A 170 11.80 13.26 1.59
CA HIS A 170 11.13 13.63 0.35
C HIS A 170 9.69 13.16 0.37
N VAL A 171 8.78 14.05 -0.03
CA VAL A 171 7.34 13.80 -0.10
C VAL A 171 6.77 14.38 -1.39
N LEU A 172 5.57 13.96 -1.75
CA LEU A 172 4.74 14.64 -2.73
C LEU A 172 3.80 15.58 -1.96
N ALA A 173 3.84 16.86 -2.27
CA ALA A 173 3.04 17.88 -1.59
C ALA A 173 2.25 18.70 -2.62
N VAL A 174 1.02 19.05 -2.26
CA VAL A 174 0.16 19.92 -3.06
C VAL A 174 0.71 21.35 -2.98
N TYR A 175 0.87 22.01 -4.13
CA TYR A 175 1.21 23.42 -4.12
C TYR A 175 -0.07 24.25 -3.85
N PRO A 176 -0.02 25.29 -2.98
CA PRO A 176 -1.21 26.07 -2.64
C PRO A 176 -1.96 26.58 -3.87
N GLY A 177 -3.27 26.37 -3.91
CA GLY A 177 -4.12 26.77 -5.03
C GLY A 177 -4.07 25.86 -6.26
N THR A 178 -3.43 24.70 -6.19
CA THR A 178 -3.38 23.71 -7.28
C THR A 178 -3.89 22.35 -6.81
N THR A 179 -4.26 21.47 -7.75
CA THR A 179 -4.54 20.04 -7.46
C THR A 179 -3.33 19.14 -7.74
N ALA A 180 -2.21 19.69 -8.24
CA ALA A 180 -1.02 18.93 -8.56
C ALA A 180 -0.11 18.73 -7.33
N LEU A 181 0.50 17.55 -7.24
CA LEU A 181 1.50 17.23 -6.24
C LEU A 181 2.91 17.29 -6.83
N TYR A 182 3.81 17.95 -6.10
CA TYR A 182 5.19 18.15 -6.49
C TYR A 182 6.13 17.52 -5.47
N LYS A 183 7.31 17.12 -5.93
CA LYS A 183 8.38 16.65 -5.03
C LYS A 183 8.82 17.80 -4.11
N ALA A 184 8.70 17.58 -2.81
CA ALA A 184 9.12 18.51 -1.75
C ALA A 184 10.06 17.80 -0.76
N THR A 185 10.73 18.59 0.08
CA THR A 185 11.53 18.09 1.21
C THR A 185 10.96 18.69 2.48
N VAL A 186 10.67 17.86 3.47
CA VAL A 186 10.13 18.31 4.76
C VAL A 186 11.18 19.11 5.52
N ILE A 187 10.87 20.35 5.90
CA ILE A 187 11.78 21.21 6.68
C ILE A 187 11.45 21.07 8.17
N SER A 188 10.17 21.03 8.52
CA SER A 188 9.73 20.85 9.91
C SER A 188 8.36 20.19 10.03
N SER A 189 8.13 19.48 11.14
CA SER A 189 6.81 18.92 11.45
C SER A 189 5.83 20.02 11.89
N PRO A 190 4.51 19.79 11.74
CA PRO A 190 3.50 20.78 12.11
C PRO A 190 3.62 21.12 13.59
N ARG A 191 3.86 22.41 13.89
CA ARG A 191 3.81 22.88 15.28
C ARG A 191 2.34 22.90 15.68
N LYS A 192 1.98 22.08 16.67
CA LYS A 192 0.63 21.82 17.26
C LYS A 192 -0.33 23.00 17.50
N ARG A 193 -0.03 24.24 17.09
CA ARG A 193 -0.78 25.43 17.50
C ARG A 193 -1.33 26.32 16.40
N LYS A 194 -1.05 26.16 15.09
CA LYS A 194 -1.68 27.08 14.09
C LYS A 194 -2.17 26.49 12.76
N SER A 195 -1.66 25.36 12.30
CA SER A 195 -2.24 24.58 11.18
C SER A 195 -1.53 23.22 11.18
N ASP A 196 -2.23 22.13 10.89
CA ASP A 196 -1.63 20.78 10.73
C ASP A 196 -0.86 20.68 9.39
N GLU A 197 -0.17 21.76 9.00
CA GLU A 197 0.55 21.89 7.75
C GLU A 197 2.06 21.76 7.98
N TYR A 198 2.72 21.05 7.07
CA TYR A 198 4.17 20.95 7.03
C TYR A 198 4.77 22.19 6.37
N LEU A 199 5.93 22.61 6.87
CA LEU A 199 6.78 23.63 6.27
C LEU A 199 8.05 22.98 5.70
#